data_AF-A0A3C0DL39-F1
#
_entry.id   AF-A0A3C0DL39-F1
#
_cell.length_a   1.000
_cell.length_b   1.000
_cell.length_c   1.000
_cell.angle_alpha   90.00
_cell.angle_beta   90.00
_cell.angle_gamma   90.00
#
_symmetry.space_group_name_H-M   'P 1'
#
loop_
_entity.id
_entity.type
_entity.pdbx_description
1 polymer ?
#
loop_
_entity_poly.entity_id
_entity_poly.type
_entity_poly.pdbx_seq_one_letter_code
_entity_poly.pdbx_strand_id
1 'polypeptide(L)'
;GQAVITEVSGTAAVVDEKGSRKVNITTENGEEKSYVVPFGARLHIRDGAVVAAGDQLTEGSVNPHDILKIKGIRGVEKYLVREVQKVYRSQGVEINDKHIEVVVRQMLRKVKVDLPGDTEFLPGGLEDILTFESENEAVVQQGLEPATAKPVLLGITKASLATDSFLSA
;
A
#
# COMPACT_ATOMS: atom_id res chain seq x y z
N GLY A 1 -16.55 4.71 -7.52
CA GLY A 1 -15.30 5.41 -7.85
C GLY A 1 -14.21 4.97 -6.89
N GLN A 2 -12.95 5.33 -7.15
CA GLN A 2 -11.86 5.12 -6.21
C GLN A 2 -12.03 6.07 -5.02
N ALA A 3 -11.88 5.55 -3.81
CA ALA A 3 -11.94 6.33 -2.59
C ALA A 3 -10.64 7.12 -2.38
N VAL A 4 -10.77 8.34 -1.85
CA VAL A 4 -9.65 9.13 -1.35
C VAL A 4 -9.36 8.70 0.08
N ILE A 5 -8.09 8.44 0.41
CA ILE A 5 -7.63 8.13 1.77
C ILE A 5 -6.68 9.21 2.27
N THR A 6 -6.63 9.42 3.59
CA THR A 6 -5.64 10.33 4.19
C THR A 6 -4.28 9.64 4.32
N GLU A 7 -3.20 10.40 4.18
CA GLU A 7 -1.81 9.95 4.42
C GLU A 7 -1.36 10.27 5.85
N VAL A 8 -2.12 11.11 6.55
CA VAL A 8 -1.78 11.61 7.90
C VAL A 8 -2.93 11.36 8.87
N SER A 9 -2.59 11.19 10.14
CA SER A 9 -3.57 11.13 11.23
C SER A 9 -3.89 12.54 11.71
N GLY A 10 -5.14 12.80 12.08
CA GLY A 10 -5.53 14.11 12.58
C GLY A 10 -7.04 14.33 12.62
N THR A 11 -7.44 15.60 12.77
CA THR A 11 -8.85 16.01 12.74
C THR A 11 -9.23 16.49 11.35
N ALA A 12 -10.31 15.94 10.81
CA ALA A 12 -10.81 16.29 9.48
C ALA A 12 -11.76 17.48 9.53
N ALA A 13 -11.54 18.45 8.65
CA ALA A 13 -12.41 19.58 8.39
C ALA A 13 -12.91 19.55 6.94
N VAL A 14 -14.22 19.59 6.73
CA VAL A 14 -14.82 19.58 5.39
C VAL A 14 -15.04 21.02 4.93
N VAL A 15 -14.44 21.38 3.79
CA VAL A 15 -14.53 22.73 3.23
C VAL A 15 -15.21 22.68 1.86
N ASP A 16 -16.25 23.48 1.68
CA ASP A 16 -16.97 23.64 0.41
C ASP A 16 -16.55 24.96 -0.26
N GLU A 17 -15.83 24.90 -1.39
CA GLU A 17 -15.36 26.06 -2.15
C GLU A 17 -15.89 26.03 -3.59
N LYS A 18 -16.78 26.97 -3.94
CA LYS A 18 -17.21 27.31 -5.31
C LYS A 18 -17.29 26.12 -6.29
N GLY A 19 -18.02 25.07 -5.90
CA GLY A 19 -18.27 23.88 -6.75
C GLY A 19 -17.29 22.72 -6.55
N SER A 20 -16.30 22.86 -5.67
CA SER A 20 -15.38 21.79 -5.26
C SER A 20 -15.44 21.59 -3.74
N ARG A 21 -15.41 20.34 -3.29
CA ARG A 21 -15.34 19.98 -1.87
C ARG A 21 -13.94 19.50 -1.55
N LYS A 22 -13.41 19.90 -0.40
CA LYS A 22 -12.09 19.50 0.11
C LYS A 22 -12.24 18.96 1.53
N VAL A 23 -11.30 18.11 1.92
CA VAL A 23 -11.12 17.63 3.29
C VAL A 23 -9.73 18.03 3.73
N ASN A 24 -9.62 18.88 4.74
CA ASN A 24 -8.36 19.26 5.34
C ASN A 24 -8.15 18.43 6.61
N ILE A 25 -7.00 17.74 6.71
CA ILE A 25 -6.62 17.01 7.91
C ILE A 25 -5.58 17.84 8.66
N THR A 26 -5.91 18.23 9.89
CA THR A 26 -4.98 18.93 10.78
C THR A 26 -4.34 17.91 11.72
N THR A 27 -3.02 17.75 11.63
CA THR A 27 -2.24 16.86 12.48
C THR A 27 -2.06 17.45 13.88
N GLU A 28 -1.64 16.63 14.85
CA GLU A 28 -1.33 17.10 16.22
C GLU A 28 -0.22 18.16 16.26
N ASN A 29 0.66 18.16 15.26
CA ASN A 29 1.76 19.12 15.13
C ASN A 29 1.32 20.45 14.48
N GLY A 30 0.05 20.60 14.11
CA GLY A 30 -0.49 21.78 13.44
C GLY A 30 -0.24 21.82 11.93
N GLU A 31 0.36 20.78 11.33
CA GLU A 31 0.46 20.67 9.88
C GLU A 31 -0.91 20.31 9.28
N GLU A 32 -1.31 21.03 8.24
CA GLU A 32 -2.54 20.77 7.49
C GLU A 32 -2.26 20.08 6.15
N LYS A 33 -3.07 19.07 5.83
CA LYS A 33 -3.02 18.37 4.55
C LYS A 33 -4.39 18.35 3.89
N SER A 34 -4.47 18.94 2.70
CA SER A 34 -5.72 19.09 1.94
C SER A 34 -5.91 17.98 0.90
N TYR A 35 -7.10 17.39 0.89
CA TYR A 35 -7.51 16.36 -0.06
C TYR A 35 -8.72 16.85 -0.85
N VAL A 36 -8.61 16.87 -2.19
CA VAL A 36 -9.73 17.26 -3.05
C VAL A 36 -10.70 16.09 -3.18
N VAL A 37 -11.99 16.35 -2.93
CA VAL A 37 -13.05 15.36 -3.12
C VAL A 37 -13.48 15.39 -4.59
N PRO A 38 -13.38 14.27 -5.33
CA PRO A 38 -13.83 14.21 -6.71
C PRO A 38 -15.30 14.57 -6.85
N PHE A 39 -15.67 15.22 -7.95
CA PHE A 39 -17.06 15.60 -8.20
C PHE A 39 -17.98 14.37 -8.19
N GLY A 40 -19.08 14.44 -7.42
CA GLY A 40 -20.03 13.34 -7.25
C GLY A 40 -19.62 12.25 -6.25
N ALA A 41 -18.41 12.30 -5.69
CA ALA A 41 -18.02 11.39 -4.61
C ALA A 41 -18.75 11.74 -3.30
N ARG A 42 -19.25 10.73 -2.60
CA ARG A 42 -19.86 10.87 -1.27
C ARG A 42 -18.77 10.84 -0.21
N LEU A 43 -18.89 11.69 0.81
CA LEU A 43 -18.01 11.66 1.97
C LEU A 43 -18.31 10.43 2.83
N HIS A 44 -17.25 9.79 3.32
CA HIS A 44 -17.35 8.67 4.26
C HIS A 44 -17.22 9.13 5.72
N ILE A 45 -16.59 10.28 5.94
CA ILE A 45 -16.37 10.88 7.26
C ILE A 45 -17.33 12.04 7.53
N ARG A 46 -17.41 12.44 8.81
CA ARG A 46 -18.09 13.66 9.24
C ARG A 46 -17.09 14.79 9.47
N ASP A 47 -17.57 16.02 9.41
CA ASP A 47 -16.78 17.18 9.82
C ASP A 47 -16.41 17.08 11.31
N GLY A 48 -15.16 17.41 11.64
CA GLY A 48 -14.58 17.25 12.98
C GLY A 48 -14.21 15.80 13.35
N ALA A 49 -14.28 14.83 12.42
CA ALA A 49 -13.92 13.45 12.73
C ALA A 49 -12.40 13.29 12.91
N VAL A 50 -12.01 12.52 13.92
CA VAL A 50 -10.62 12.06 14.07
C VAL A 50 -10.38 10.88 13.13
N VAL A 51 -9.38 10.99 12.28
CA VAL A 51 -9.01 9.98 11.28
C VAL A 51 -7.56 9.54 11.49
N ALA A 52 -7.28 8.26 11.23
CA ALA A 52 -5.93 7.74 11.19
C ALA A 52 -5.38 7.76 9.77
N ALA A 53 -4.05 7.80 9.63
CA ALA A 53 -3.38 7.60 8.34
C ALA A 53 -3.91 6.33 7.66
N GLY A 54 -4.33 6.47 6.41
CA GLY A 54 -4.90 5.45 5.53
C GLY A 54 -6.40 5.16 5.75
N ASP A 55 -7.12 6.03 6.45
CA ASP A 55 -8.59 5.97 6.54
C ASP A 55 -9.26 6.63 5.33
N GLN A 56 -10.44 6.14 4.98
CA GLN A 56 -11.21 6.61 3.82
C GLN A 56 -11.92 7.91 4.13
N LEU A 57 -11.68 8.93 3.30
CA LEU A 57 -12.35 10.22 3.34
C LEU A 57 -13.63 10.21 2.50
N THR A 58 -13.63 9.45 1.40
CA THR A 58 -14.77 9.31 0.49
C THR A 58 -15.18 7.85 0.32
N GLU A 59 -16.43 7.61 -0.07
CA GLU A 59 -16.91 6.28 -0.43
C GLU A 59 -16.23 5.78 -1.72
N GLY A 60 -16.03 4.47 -1.81
CA GLY A 60 -15.42 3.83 -2.97
C GLY A 60 -14.45 2.71 -2.63
N SER A 61 -13.82 2.13 -3.65
CA SER A 61 -12.75 1.16 -3.49
C SER A 61 -11.43 1.87 -3.16
N VAL A 62 -10.68 1.36 -2.19
CA VAL A 62 -9.35 1.89 -1.89
C VAL A 62 -8.33 1.24 -2.81
N ASN A 63 -7.39 2.03 -3.29
CA ASN A 63 -6.25 1.53 -4.05
C ASN A 63 -5.23 0.86 -3.11
N PRO A 64 -4.94 -0.44 -3.28
CA PRO A 64 -3.95 -1.14 -2.45
C PRO A 64 -2.55 -0.54 -2.50
N HIS A 65 -2.16 0.11 -3.61
CA HIS A 65 -0.86 0.77 -3.72
C HIS A 65 -0.72 1.96 -2.79
N ASP A 66 -1.82 2.70 -2.54
CA ASP A 66 -1.82 3.82 -1.62
C ASP A 66 -1.77 3.31 -0.17
N ILE A 67 -2.46 2.21 0.12
CA ILE A 67 -2.36 1.53 1.42
C ILE A 67 -0.94 1.02 1.68
N LEU A 68 -0.28 0.42 0.69
CA LEU A 68 1.10 -0.06 0.84
C LEU A 68 2.05 1.10 1.20
N LYS A 69 1.90 2.26 0.56
CA LYS A 69 2.72 3.45 0.86
C LYS A 69 2.48 4.00 2.27
N ILE A 70 1.24 3.98 2.74
CA ILE A 70 0.85 4.64 3.98
C ILE A 70 0.95 3.70 5.20
N LYS A 71 0.46 2.46 5.06
CA LYS A 71 0.36 1.47 6.15
C LYS A 71 1.39 0.33 6.02
N GLY A 72 2.23 0.33 4.99
CA GLY A 72 3.24 -0.70 4.76
C GLY A 72 2.68 -2.07 4.36
N ILE A 73 3.56 -3.07 4.30
CA ILE A 73 3.26 -4.45 3.87
C ILE A 73 2.11 -5.05 4.69
N ARG A 74 2.24 -5.05 6.03
CA ARG A 74 1.20 -5.61 6.92
C ARG A 74 -0.16 -4.92 6.75
N GLY A 75 -0.15 -3.61 6.49
CA GLY A 75 -1.35 -2.83 6.27
C GLY A 75 -2.09 -3.24 5.00
N VAL A 76 -1.37 -3.39 3.89
CA VAL A 76 -1.96 -3.81 2.62
C VAL A 76 -2.35 -5.28 2.63
N GLU A 77 -1.60 -6.16 3.29
CA GLU A 77 -1.95 -7.57 3.47
C GLU A 77 -3.31 -7.72 4.16
N LYS A 78 -3.45 -7.08 5.33
CA LYS A 78 -4.70 -7.12 6.11
C LYS A 78 -5.88 -6.54 5.33
N TYR A 79 -5.64 -5.48 4.56
CA TYR A 79 -6.67 -4.91 3.69
C TYR A 79 -7.12 -5.89 2.61
N LEU A 80 -6.17 -6.48 1.86
CA LEU A 80 -6.48 -7.39 0.76
C LEU A 80 -7.20 -8.65 1.26
N VAL A 81 -6.73 -9.24 2.36
CA VAL A 81 -7.40 -10.40 2.97
C VAL A 81 -8.84 -10.05 3.35
N ARG A 82 -9.05 -8.92 4.02
CA ARG A 82 -10.40 -8.48 4.44
C ARG A 82 -11.33 -8.23 3.26
N GLU A 83 -10.86 -7.56 2.20
CA GLU A 83 -11.70 -7.26 1.05
C GLU A 83 -12.08 -8.51 0.26
N VAL A 84 -11.13 -9.44 0.06
CA VAL A 84 -11.42 -10.73 -0.59
C VAL A 84 -12.41 -11.53 0.26
N GLN A 85 -12.17 -11.63 1.58
CA GLN A 85 -13.05 -12.36 2.50
C GLN A 85 -14.48 -11.80 2.48
N LYS A 86 -14.64 -10.48 2.41
CA LYS A 86 -15.96 -9.82 2.35
C LYS A 86 -16.75 -10.27 1.13
N VAL A 87 -16.11 -10.41 -0.03
CA VAL A 87 -16.76 -10.88 -1.27
C VAL A 87 -17.21 -12.34 -1.13
N TYR A 88 -16.33 -13.24 -0.68
CA TYR A 88 -16.68 -14.66 -0.49
C TYR A 88 -17.83 -14.83 0.52
N ARG A 89 -17.74 -14.15 1.67
CA ARG A 89 -18.83 -14.17 2.69
C ARG A 89 -20.15 -13.67 2.12
N SER A 90 -20.14 -12.63 1.28
CA SER A 90 -21.37 -12.11 0.65
C SER A 90 -22.05 -13.11 -0.29
N GLN A 91 -21.29 -14.08 -0.80
CA GLN A 91 -21.79 -15.18 -1.64
C GLN A 91 -22.10 -16.45 -0.82
N GLY A 92 -21.99 -16.38 0.51
CA GLY A 92 -22.21 -17.53 1.39
C GLY A 92 -21.10 -18.58 1.34
N VAL A 93 -19.92 -18.23 0.81
CA VAL A 93 -18.77 -19.14 0.71
C VAL A 93 -17.79 -18.84 1.83
N GLU A 94 -17.46 -19.86 2.62
CA GLU A 94 -16.39 -19.78 3.62
C GLU A 94 -15.06 -20.16 2.99
N ILE A 95 -14.04 -19.33 3.22
CA ILE A 95 -12.66 -19.57 2.82
C ILE A 95 -11.75 -19.25 4.01
N ASN A 96 -10.71 -20.05 4.20
CA ASN A 96 -9.73 -19.83 5.26
C ASN A 96 -8.76 -18.70 4.85
N ASP A 97 -8.57 -17.73 5.75
CA ASP A 97 -7.70 -16.56 5.55
C ASP A 97 -6.28 -16.97 5.09
N LYS A 98 -5.75 -18.11 5.56
CA LYS A 98 -4.42 -18.62 5.17
C LYS A 98 -4.25 -18.80 3.66
N HIS A 99 -5.30 -19.19 2.94
CA HIS A 99 -5.21 -19.33 1.48
C HIS A 99 -5.04 -17.98 0.80
N ILE A 100 -5.78 -16.97 1.26
CA ILE A 100 -5.70 -15.62 0.73
C ILE A 100 -4.35 -15.00 1.08
N GLU A 101 -3.90 -15.17 2.33
CA GLU A 101 -2.59 -14.69 2.79
C GLU A 101 -1.44 -15.23 1.96
N VAL A 102 -1.46 -16.52 1.61
CA VAL A 102 -0.41 -17.12 0.76
C VAL A 102 -0.38 -16.46 -0.61
N VAL A 103 -1.53 -16.18 -1.22
CA VAL A 103 -1.60 -15.48 -2.53
C VAL A 103 -1.11 -14.05 -2.41
N VAL A 104 -1.58 -13.31 -1.40
CA VAL A 104 -1.17 -11.92 -1.18
C VAL A 104 0.33 -11.81 -0.88
N ARG A 105 0.91 -12.77 -0.15
CA ARG A 105 2.36 -12.85 0.06
C ARG A 105 3.12 -12.98 -1.26
N GLN A 106 2.64 -13.78 -2.21
CA GLN A 106 3.26 -13.87 -3.54
C GLN A 106 3.18 -12.54 -4.31
N MET A 107 2.10 -11.78 -4.15
CA MET A 107 1.95 -10.46 -4.77
C MET A 107 2.91 -9.40 -4.20
N LEU A 108 3.43 -9.59 -2.98
CA LEU A 108 4.31 -8.65 -2.26
C LEU A 108 5.77 -9.11 -2.20
N ARG A 109 6.13 -10.15 -2.96
CA ARG A 109 7.44 -10.81 -2.90
C ARG A 109 8.58 -9.99 -3.48
N LYS A 110 8.29 -8.92 -4.23
CA LYS A 110 9.29 -8.11 -4.93
C LYS A 110 9.47 -6.74 -4.31
N VAL A 111 10.72 -6.27 -4.32
CA VAL A 111 11.10 -4.89 -3.97
C VAL A 111 11.68 -4.21 -5.20
N LYS A 112 11.45 -2.90 -5.33
CA LYS A 112 12.08 -2.07 -6.35
C LYS A 112 13.27 -1.36 -5.75
N VAL A 113 14.44 -1.59 -6.31
CA VAL A 113 15.70 -0.97 -5.86
C VAL A 113 15.65 0.53 -6.15
N ASP A 114 15.88 1.34 -5.13
CA ASP A 114 16.01 2.79 -5.22
C ASP A 114 17.48 3.16 -5.44
N LEU A 115 18.36 2.79 -4.51
CA LEU A 115 19.81 2.96 -4.61
C LEU A 115 20.51 1.62 -4.41
N PRO A 116 21.49 1.25 -5.22
CA PRO A 116 22.15 -0.05 -5.13
C PRO A 116 23.22 -0.13 -4.04
N GLY A 117 23.70 1.01 -3.50
CA GLY A 117 24.84 1.00 -2.58
C GLY A 117 26.05 0.32 -3.21
N ASP A 118 26.71 -0.55 -2.45
CA ASP A 118 27.82 -1.40 -2.89
C ASP A 118 27.38 -2.82 -3.31
N THR A 119 26.07 -3.07 -3.44
CA THR A 119 25.54 -4.35 -3.96
C THR A 119 25.62 -4.42 -5.50
N GLU A 120 25.42 -5.61 -6.06
CA GLU A 120 25.32 -5.79 -7.52
C GLU A 120 23.92 -5.43 -8.10
N PHE A 121 23.01 -4.92 -7.28
CA PHE A 121 21.66 -4.60 -7.73
C PHE A 121 21.63 -3.44 -8.74
N LEU A 122 20.62 -3.46 -9.61
CA LEU A 122 20.41 -2.38 -10.58
C LEU A 122 19.38 -1.37 -10.06
N PRO A 123 19.66 -0.05 -10.13
CA PRO A 123 18.67 0.98 -9.83
C PRO A 123 17.38 0.77 -10.63
N GLY A 124 16.25 0.72 -9.93
CA GLY A 124 14.93 0.46 -10.53
C GLY A 124 14.63 -1.01 -10.85
N GLY A 125 15.57 -1.93 -10.63
CA GLY A 125 15.39 -3.37 -10.74
C GLY A 125 14.36 -3.92 -9.75
N LEU A 126 13.76 -5.06 -10.09
CA LEU A 126 12.78 -5.76 -9.26
C LEU A 126 13.41 -7.04 -8.71
N GLU A 127 13.77 -7.00 -7.44
CA GLU A 127 14.43 -8.11 -6.76
C GLU A 127 13.48 -8.84 -5.83
N ASP A 128 13.73 -10.13 -5.61
CA ASP A 128 13.05 -10.87 -4.54
C ASP A 128 13.44 -10.30 -3.18
N ILE A 129 12.46 -10.10 -2.30
CA ILE A 129 12.68 -9.51 -0.98
C ILE A 129 13.69 -10.30 -0.14
N LEU A 130 13.68 -11.64 -0.22
CA LEU A 130 14.60 -12.47 0.55
C LEU A 130 16.02 -12.40 -0.01
N THR A 131 16.16 -12.38 -1.34
CA THR A 131 17.46 -12.18 -1.99
C THR A 131 18.02 -10.80 -1.66
N PHE A 132 17.19 -9.77 -1.73
CA PHE A 132 17.57 -8.39 -1.37
C PHE A 132 18.03 -8.28 0.08
N GLU A 133 17.28 -8.86 1.02
CA GLU A 133 17.64 -8.88 2.45
C GLU A 133 18.95 -9.62 2.70
N SER A 134 19.13 -10.80 2.09
CA SER A 134 20.35 -11.61 2.24
C SER A 134 21.60 -10.92 1.69
N GLU A 135 21.51 -10.29 0.52
CA GLU A 135 22.63 -9.59 -0.10
C GLU A 135 23.03 -8.36 0.72
N ASN A 136 22.05 -7.58 1.17
CA ASN A 136 22.29 -6.44 2.05
C ASN A 136 22.92 -6.84 3.37
N GLU A 137 22.49 -7.96 3.97
CA GLU A 137 23.10 -8.47 5.19
C GLU A 137 24.59 -8.81 4.97
N ALA A 138 24.94 -9.42 3.84
CA ALA A 138 26.31 -9.75 3.48
C ALA A 138 27.19 -8.50 3.25
N VAL A 139 26.66 -7.48 2.58
CA VAL A 139 27.36 -6.19 2.34
C VAL A 139 27.59 -5.44 3.65
N VAL A 140 26.59 -5.40 4.55
CA VAL A 140 26.72 -4.78 5.87
C VAL A 140 27.77 -5.48 6.73
N GLN A 141 27.85 -6.81 6.69
CA GLN A 141 28.88 -7.58 7.40
C GLN A 141 30.31 -7.26 6.93
N GLN A 142 30.46 -6.79 5.68
CA GLN A 142 31.74 -6.34 5.13
C GLN A 142 32.04 -4.86 5.42
N GLY A 143 31.13 -4.14 6.09
CA GLY A 143 31.28 -2.72 6.39
C GLY A 143 31.01 -1.80 5.19
N LEU A 144 30.33 -2.31 4.16
CA LEU A 144 29.98 -1.60 2.94
C LEU A 144 28.55 -1.02 3.02
N GLU A 145 28.19 -0.16 2.06
CA GLU A 145 26.89 0.50 2.01
C GLU A 145 25.81 -0.41 1.41
N PRO A 146 24.74 -0.76 2.16
CA PRO A 146 23.66 -1.60 1.62
C PRO A 146 22.79 -0.87 0.60
N ALA A 147 22.13 -1.64 -0.25
CA ALA A 147 21.11 -1.12 -1.14
C ALA A 147 19.86 -0.66 -0.38
N THR A 148 19.15 0.33 -0.93
CA THR A 148 17.82 0.75 -0.48
C THR A 148 16.77 0.38 -1.53
N ALA A 149 15.58 -0.02 -1.07
CA ALA A 149 14.49 -0.41 -1.95
C ALA A 149 13.13 -0.09 -1.33
N LYS A 150 12.09 -0.09 -2.17
CA LYS A 150 10.69 0.05 -1.76
C LYS A 150 9.90 -1.21 -2.11
N PRO A 151 9.05 -1.73 -1.21
CA PRO A 151 8.14 -2.82 -1.54
C PRO A 151 7.24 -2.50 -2.72
N VAL A 152 6.96 -3.49 -3.57
CA VAL A 152 6.05 -3.36 -4.69
C VAL A 152 4.96 -4.42 -4.61
N LEU A 153 3.71 -3.97 -4.73
CA LEU A 153 2.57 -4.86 -4.94
C LEU A 153 2.42 -5.15 -6.42
N LEU A 154 2.51 -6.43 -6.80
CA LEU A 154 2.29 -6.90 -8.17
C LEU A 154 0.93 -7.60 -8.28
N GLY A 155 0.26 -7.43 -9.42
CA GLY A 155 -0.90 -8.26 -9.76
C GLY A 155 -0.48 -9.73 -9.93
N ILE A 156 -1.38 -10.67 -9.69
CA ILE A 156 -1.09 -12.13 -9.69
C ILE A 156 -0.36 -12.57 -10.98
N THR A 157 -0.82 -12.12 -12.14
CA THR A 157 -0.19 -12.43 -13.44
C THR A 157 1.23 -11.89 -13.57
N LYS A 158 1.48 -10.67 -13.07
CA LYS A 158 2.85 -10.11 -13.08
C LYS A 158 3.74 -10.80 -12.05
N ALA A 159 3.18 -11.15 -10.90
CA ALA A 159 3.90 -11.88 -9.86
C ALA A 159 4.30 -13.29 -10.33
N SER A 160 3.45 -13.98 -11.09
CA SER A 160 3.77 -15.31 -11.64
C SER A 160 4.85 -15.25 -12.72
N LEU A 161 4.85 -14.21 -13.56
CA LEU A 161 5.86 -14.01 -14.61
C LEU A 161 7.21 -13.52 -14.05
N ALA A 162 7.20 -12.82 -12.92
CA ALA A 162 8.39 -12.30 -12.26
C ALA A 162 9.10 -13.35 -11.38
N THR A 163 9.02 -14.62 -11.75
CA THR A 163 9.71 -15.74 -11.10
C THR A 163 11.07 -16.00 -11.72
N ASP A 164 12.03 -16.47 -10.93
CA ASP A 164 13.40 -16.71 -11.37
C ASP A 164 13.55 -18.03 -12.15
N SER A 165 12.51 -18.87 -12.18
CA SER A 165 12.50 -20.14 -12.90
C SER A 165 11.87 -20.00 -14.30
N PHE A 166 12.68 -20.20 -15.33
CA PHE A 166 12.27 -20.17 -16.74
C PHE A 166 11.19 -21.21 -17.09
N LEU A 167 11.15 -22.36 -16.39
CA LEU A 167 10.14 -23.39 -16.63
C LEU A 167 8.75 -23.02 -16.08
N SER A 168 8.66 -21.99 -15.24
CA SER A 168 7.44 -21.58 -14.55
C SER A 168 6.91 -20.21 -14.97
N ALA A 169 7.61 -19.51 -15.86
CA ALA A 169 7.22 -18.21 -16.41
C ALA A 169 6.41 -18.37 -17.71
#